data_AF-A0A227JCU5-F1
#
_entry.id   AF-A0A227JCU5-F1
#
_cell.length_a   1.000
_cell.length_b   1.000
_cell.length_c   1.000
_cell.angle_alpha   90.00
_cell.angle_beta   90.00
_cell.angle_gamma   90.00
#
_symmetry.space_group_name_H-M   'P 1'
#
loop_
_entity.id
_entity.type
_entity.pdbx_description
1 polymer ?
#
loop_
_entity_poly.entity_id
_entity_poly.type
_entity_poly.pdbx_seq_one_letter_code
_entity_poly.pdbx_strand_id
1 'polypeptide(L)' 'MGRFQTLDYEIPESMQRSWQDIVNLLAQIADVPTTLIMRVHQNHIEVNTSSDTQGNPYKA' A
#
# COMPACT_ATOMS: atom_id res chain seq x y z
N MET A 1 18.00 -3.54 21.06
CA MET A 1 16.91 -3.23 20.10
C MET A 1 16.41 -4.54 19.51
N GLY A 2 15.14 -4.88 19.71
CA GLY A 2 14.54 -6.08 19.10
C GLY A 2 14.39 -5.88 17.59
N ARG A 3 14.74 -6.89 16.79
CA ARG A 3 14.34 -6.94 15.38
C ARG A 3 12.92 -7.48 15.33
N PHE A 4 12.01 -6.74 14.72
CA PHE A 4 10.67 -7.22 14.43
C PHE A 4 10.69 -7.94 13.07
N GLN A 5 10.21 -9.18 13.00
CA GLN A 5 9.97 -9.86 11.73
C GLN A 5 8.73 -9.25 11.09
N THR A 6 8.92 -8.36 10.12
CA THR A 6 7.82 -7.67 9.43
C THR A 6 7.38 -8.38 8.15
N LEU A 7 8.13 -9.39 7.67
CA LEU A 7 7.83 -10.10 6.42
C LEU A 7 6.47 -10.81 6.49
N ASP A 8 6.26 -11.60 7.54
CA ASP A 8 5.03 -12.36 7.77
C ASP A 8 4.08 -11.66 8.76
N TYR A 9 4.34 -10.39 9.06
CA TYR A 9 3.51 -9.62 9.98
C TYR A 9 2.23 -9.17 9.28
N GLU A 10 1.11 -9.64 9.82
CA GLU A 10 -0.23 -9.20 9.44
C GLU A 10 -0.47 -7.78 9.94
N ILE A 11 -0.72 -6.86 9.01
CA ILE A 11 -0.96 -5.46 9.34
C ILE A 11 -2.34 -5.34 9.99
N PRO A 12 -2.48 -4.70 11.16
CA PRO A 12 -3.77 -4.51 11.79
C PRO A 12 -4.74 -3.75 10.88
N GLU A 13 -6.02 -4.12 10.89
CA GLU A 13 -7.04 -3.53 10.00
C GLU A 13 -7.11 -2.00 10.11
N SER A 14 -6.98 -1.44 11.32
CA SER A 14 -6.97 0.01 11.52
C SER A 14 -5.84 0.71 10.77
N MET A 15 -4.65 0.10 10.71
CA MET A 15 -3.51 0.62 9.98
C MET A 15 -3.72 0.48 8.47
N GLN A 16 -4.28 -0.64 8.00
CA GLN A 16 -4.63 -0.81 6.59
C GLN A 16 -5.60 0.28 6.12
N ARG A 17 -6.62 0.60 6.93
CA ARG A 17 -7.57 1.68 6.63
C ARG A 17 -6.88 3.04 6.53
N SER A 18 -6.04 3.39 7.51
CA SER A 18 -5.30 4.66 7.47
C SER A 18 -4.37 4.76 6.27
N TRP A 19 -3.73 3.64 5.89
CA TRP A 19 -2.91 3.58 4.69
C TRP A 19 -3.73 3.77 3.42
N GLN A 20 -4.91 3.16 3.33
CA GLN A 20 -5.84 3.36 2.22
C GLN A 20 -6.22 4.84 2.07
N ASP A 21 -6.56 5.50 3.17
CA ASP A 21 -6.89 6.93 3.16
C ASP A 21 -5.72 7.79 2.65
N ILE A 22 -4.50 7.47 3.06
CA ILE A 22 -3.29 8.17 2.63
C ILE A 22 -3.04 7.98 1.13
N VAL A 23 -3.07 6.74 0.62
CA VAL A 23 -2.82 6.51 -0.82
C VAL A 23 -3.91 7.12 -1.70
N ASN A 24 -5.16 7.12 -1.22
CA ASN A 24 -6.27 7.78 -1.91
C ASN A 24 -6.04 9.30 -1.98
N LEU A 25 -5.66 9.91 -0.86
CA LEU A 25 -5.38 11.35 -0.79
C LEU A 25 -4.17 11.74 -1.65
N LEU A 26 -3.09 10.97 -1.60
CA LEU A 26 -1.89 11.25 -2.40
C LEU A 26 -2.16 11.15 -3.90
N ALA A 27 -2.94 10.16 -4.33
CA ALA A 27 -3.29 10.03 -5.75
C ALA A 27 -4.10 11.24 -6.25
N GLN A 28 -5.01 11.77 -5.43
CA GLN A 28 -5.77 12.98 -5.73
C GLN A 28 -4.89 14.23 -5.77
N ILE A 29 -4.00 14.41 -4.79
CA ILE A 29 -3.13 15.60 -4.71
C ILE A 29 -2.11 15.62 -5.86
N ALA A 30 -1.56 14.46 -6.20
CA ALA A 30 -0.52 14.33 -7.22
C ALA A 30 -1.07 14.20 -8.66
N ASP A 31 -2.39 14.06 -8.83
CA ASP A 31 -3.06 13.82 -10.12
C ASP A 31 -2.45 12.66 -10.91
N VAL A 32 -2.33 11.50 -10.24
CA VAL A 32 -1.75 10.27 -10.82
C VAL A 32 -2.77 9.13 -10.82
N PRO A 33 -2.66 8.18 -11.77
CA PRO A 33 -3.63 7.08 -11.87
C PRO A 33 -3.63 6.15 -10.65
N THR A 34 -2.52 6.03 -9.94
CA THR A 34 -2.46 5.27 -8.68
C THR A 34 -1.27 5.66 -7.81
N THR A 35 -1.41 5.48 -6.49
CA THR A 35 -0.28 5.41 -5.55
C THR A 35 -0.32 4.10 -4.78
N LEU A 36 0.85 3.62 -4.35
CA LEU A 36 1.03 2.27 -3.80
C LEU A 36 1.85 2.30 -2.51
N ILE A 37 1.49 1.41 -1.59
CA ILE A 37 2.37 0.93 -0.54
C ILE A 37 2.81 -0.46 -0.93
N MET A 38 4.12 -0.63 -1.09
CA MET A 38 4.73 -1.88 -1.52
C MET A 38 5.37 -2.61 -0.33
N ARG A 39 5.30 -3.94 -0.33
CA ARG A 39 6.06 -4.80 0.58
C ARG A 39 7.15 -5.51 -0.21
N VAL A 40 8.40 -5.36 0.24
CA VAL A 40 9.55 -6.03 -0.37
C VAL A 40 9.79 -7.35 0.34
N HIS A 41 9.73 -8.43 -0.43
CA HIS A 41 10.11 -9.78 0.00
C HIS A 41 11.49 -10.14 -0.57
N GLN A 42 12.02 -11.30 -0.18
CA GLN A 42 13.36 -11.72 -0.63
C GLN A 42 13.49 -11.83 -2.16
N ASN A 43 12.45 -12.34 -2.82
CA ASN A 43 12.49 -12.67 -4.26
C ASN A 43 11.47 -11.91 -5.10
N HIS A 44 10.60 -11.10 -4.48
CA HIS A 44 9.55 -10.36 -5.18
C HIS A 44 9.12 -9.13 -4.39
N ILE A 45 8.33 -8.27 -5.03
CA ILE A 45 7.69 -7.13 -4.38
C ILE A 45 6.18 -7.33 -4.55
N GLU A 46 5.44 -7.11 -3.47
CA GLU A 46 4.00 -7.22 -3.41
C GLU A 46 3.38 -5.83 -3.25
N VAL A 47 2.24 -5.59 -3.88
CA VAL A 47 1.41 -4.42 -3.62
C VAL A 47 0.60 -4.68 -2.36
N ASN A 48 0.95 -4.02 -1.26
CA ASN A 48 0.21 -4.16 -0.01
C ASN A 48 -1.04 -3.27 0.04
N THR A 49 -0.96 -2.07 -0.52
CA THR A 49 -2.09 -1.13 -0.62
C THR A 49 -1.99 -0.39 -1.95
N SER A 50 -3.12 -0.23 -2.63
CA SER A 50 -3.22 0.58 -3.85
C SER A 50 -4.38 1.56 -3.73
N SER A 51 -4.22 2.78 -4.25
CA SER A 51 -5.28 3.78 -4.20
C SER A 51 -6.56 3.35 -4.96
N ASP A 52 -7.71 3.77 -4.47
CA ASP A 52 -9.02 3.55 -5.06
C ASP A 52 -9.34 4.64 -6.08
N THR A 53 -8.56 4.66 -7.16
CA THR A 53 -8.67 5.68 -8.22
C THR A 53 -9.13 5.06 -9.54
N GLN A 54 -9.86 5.84 -10.33
CA GLN A 54 -10.25 5.44 -11.68
C GLN A 54 -9.00 5.25 -12.54
N GLY A 55 -8.94 4.15 -13.29
CA GLY A 55 -7.79 3.84 -14.14
C GLY A 55 -6.58 3.27 -13.39
N ASN A 56 -6.74 2.85 -12.13
CA ASN A 56 -5.68 2.16 -11.40
C ASN A 56 -5.33 0.82 -12.10
N PRO A 57 -4.09 0.64 -12.60
CA PRO A 57 -3.67 -0.57 -13.32
C PRO A 57 -3.56 -1.82 -12.43
N TYR A 58 -3.56 -1.68 -11.10
CA TYR A 58 -3.50 -2.78 -10.13
C TYR A 58 -4.89 -3.30 -9.71
N LYS A 59 -5.96 -2.70 -10.22
CA LYS A 59 -7.35 -3.14 -10.04
C LYS A 59 -7.95 -3.76 -11.31
N ALA A 60 -7.13 -3.96 -12.34
CA ALA A 60 -7.52 -4.52 -13.63
C ALA A 60 -7.93 -5.99 -13.55
#